data_AF-A0A6V7Q399-F1
#
_entry.id   AF-A0A6V7Q399-F1
#
_cell.length_a   1.000
_cell.length_b   1.000
_cell.length_c   1.000
_cell.angle_alpha   90.00
_cell.angle_beta   90.00
_cell.angle_gamma   90.00
#
_symmetry.space_group_name_H-M   'P 1'
#
loop_
_entity.id
_entity.type
_entity.pdbx_description
1 polymer ?
#
loop_
_entity_poly.entity_id
_entity_poly.type
_entity_poly.pdbx_seq_one_letter_code
_entity_poly.pdbx_strand_id
1 'polypeptide(L)'
;MGEAAEAEKTKKKHGSEEEEERRNGIVEVRPRARKGVASWVVDMVERVLVLLMHDSKKPLHYLSGNFAPVPHETPPCPDLPVRGTLPVSFSPFLLLLLLLFLPSLIAFAPYLA
;
A
#
# COMPACT_ATOMS: atom_id res chain seq x y z
N MET A 1 -2.52 35.27 -35.58
CA MET A 1 -2.88 33.85 -35.61
C MET A 1 -1.71 33.06 -35.04
N GLY A 2 -1.78 32.59 -33.78
CA GLY A 2 -0.64 31.87 -33.20
C GLY A 2 -0.71 31.55 -31.69
N GLU A 3 -1.72 32.04 -30.95
CA GLU A 3 -1.70 31.96 -29.47
C GLU A 3 -2.65 30.92 -28.86
N ALA A 4 -3.50 30.28 -29.68
CA ALA A 4 -4.52 29.33 -29.19
C ALA A 4 -4.08 27.85 -29.25
N ALA A 5 -2.93 27.53 -29.85
CA ALA A 5 -2.51 26.14 -30.10
C ALA A 5 -1.62 25.55 -28.99
N GLU A 6 -1.12 26.36 -28.05
CA GLU A 6 -0.15 25.90 -27.04
C GLU A 6 -0.81 25.51 -25.71
N ALA A 7 -1.98 26.08 -25.39
CA ALA A 7 -2.73 25.78 -24.17
C ALA A 7 -3.44 24.40 -24.18
N GLU A 8 -3.60 23.78 -25.35
CA GLU A 8 -4.29 22.48 -25.47
C GLU A 8 -3.35 21.29 -25.23
N LYS A 9 -2.03 21.50 -25.35
CA LYS A 9 -1.02 20.43 -25.25
C LYS A 9 -0.66 20.07 -23.81
N THR A 10 -0.85 20.98 -22.87
CA THR A 10 -0.57 20.78 -21.43
C THR A 10 -1.69 20.04 -20.70
N LYS A 11 -2.93 20.07 -21.19
CA LYS A 11 -4.06 19.37 -20.57
C LYS A 11 -4.08 17.87 -20.82
N LYS A 12 -3.48 17.41 -21.94
CA LYS A 12 -3.45 16.00 -22.34
C LYS A 12 -2.37 15.16 -21.65
N LYS A 13 -1.34 15.79 -21.06
CA LYS A 13 -0.28 15.09 -20.31
C LYS A 13 -0.66 14.74 -18.87
N HIS A 14 -1.52 15.55 -18.24
CA HIS A 14 -1.87 15.33 -16.83
C HIS A 14 -2.81 14.14 -16.64
N GLY A 15 -3.69 13.87 -17.63
CA GLY A 15 -4.64 12.75 -17.54
C GLY A 15 -4.02 11.36 -17.70
N SER A 16 -2.85 11.23 -18.34
CA SER A 16 -2.21 9.92 -18.52
C SER A 16 -1.38 9.47 -17.31
N GLU A 17 -0.82 10.42 -16.55
CA GLU A 17 0.00 10.12 -15.36
C GLU A 17 -0.88 9.75 -14.15
N GLU A 18 -2.04 10.41 -13.99
CA GLU A 18 -3.01 10.14 -12.91
C GLU A 18 -3.67 8.74 -13.04
N GLU A 19 -3.85 8.22 -14.26
CA GLU A 19 -4.41 6.88 -14.49
C GLU A 19 -3.39 5.76 -14.22
N GLU A 20 -2.09 6.02 -14.42
CA GLU A 20 -1.00 5.08 -14.08
C GLU A 20 -0.77 5.00 -12.56
N GLU A 21 -0.80 6.14 -11.85
CA GLU A 21 -0.69 6.17 -10.38
C GLU A 21 -1.83 5.40 -9.69
N ARG A 22 -3.06 5.48 -10.22
CA ARG A 22 -4.21 4.73 -9.70
C ARG A 22 -4.06 3.21 -9.86
N ARG A 23 -3.32 2.73 -10.85
CA ARG A 23 -3.03 1.29 -11.03
C ARG A 23 -1.99 0.77 -10.05
N ASN A 24 -1.10 1.63 -9.55
CA ASN A 24 0.01 1.24 -8.69
C ASN A 24 -0.31 1.28 -7.18
N GLY A 25 -1.53 1.63 -6.78
CA GLY A 25 -2.04 1.49 -5.40
C GLY A 25 -1.37 2.38 -4.34
N ILE A 26 -0.26 3.03 -4.68
CA ILE A 26 0.46 3.97 -3.84
C ILE A 26 0.24 5.35 -4.46
N VAL A 27 -0.71 6.08 -3.89
CA VAL A 27 -0.90 7.49 -4.21
C VAL A 27 0.30 8.24 -3.65
N GLU A 28 1.16 8.75 -4.52
CA GLU A 28 2.29 9.60 -4.11
C GLU A 28 1.73 10.88 -3.49
N VAL A 29 1.65 10.93 -2.16
CA VAL A 29 1.27 12.17 -1.46
C VAL A 29 2.44 13.13 -1.64
N ARG A 30 2.34 14.02 -2.62
CA ARG A 30 3.23 15.18 -2.77
C ARG A 30 2.63 16.37 -2.02
N PRO A 31 2.87 16.52 -0.70
CA PRO A 31 2.38 17.69 0.01
C PRO A 31 3.01 18.94 -0.60
N ARG A 32 2.18 19.92 -1.01
CA ARG A 32 2.67 21.25 -1.41
C ARG A 32 3.09 22.05 -0.18
N ALA A 33 4.22 21.69 0.41
CA ALA A 33 4.79 22.40 1.54
C ALA A 33 5.13 23.84 1.13
N ARG A 34 4.36 24.81 1.64
CA ARG A 34 4.65 26.24 1.47
C ARG A 34 5.69 26.65 2.50
N LYS A 35 6.97 26.57 2.14
CA LYS A 35 8.07 27.08 2.99
C LYS A 35 7.98 28.60 3.07
N GLY A 36 7.64 29.11 4.24
CA GLY A 36 7.56 30.54 4.53
C GLY A 36 8.12 30.86 5.91
N VAL A 37 8.41 32.14 6.18
CA VAL A 37 9.00 32.61 7.45
C VAL A 37 8.16 32.17 8.66
N ALA A 38 6.84 32.22 8.55
CA ALA A 38 5.93 31.76 9.60
C ALA A 38 6.08 30.26 9.91
N SER A 39 6.25 29.42 8.87
CA SER A 39 6.46 27.98 9.06
C SER A 39 7.77 27.69 9.78
N TRP A 40 8.83 28.47 9.51
CA TRP A 40 10.11 28.32 10.22
C TRP A 40 10.01 28.72 11.69
N VAL A 41 9.28 29.79 12.00
CA VAL A 41 9.06 30.21 13.40
C VAL A 41 8.28 29.15 14.17
N VAL A 42 7.20 28.62 13.59
CA VAL A 42 6.40 27.55 14.21
C VAL A 42 7.25 26.32 14.48
N ASP A 43 8.05 25.88 13.50
CA ASP A 43 8.97 24.74 13.63
C ASP A 43 10.00 24.96 14.76
N MET A 44 10.54 26.18 14.89
CA MET A 44 11.48 26.52 15.95
C MET A 44 10.82 26.50 17.34
N VAL A 45 9.61 27.07 17.47
CA VAL A 45 8.85 27.07 18.74
C VAL A 45 8.49 25.65 19.16
N GLU A 46 8.00 24.83 18.23
CA GLU A 46 7.69 23.42 18.48
C GLU A 46 8.93 22.68 18.99
N ARG A 47 10.07 22.85 18.31
CA ARG A 47 11.31 22.17 18.67
C ARG A 47 11.79 22.52 20.08
N VAL A 48 11.68 23.80 20.48
CA VAL A 48 12.04 24.24 21.84
C VAL A 48 11.07 23.65 22.87
N LEU A 49 9.75 23.65 22.58
CA LEU A 49 8.74 23.12 23.48
C LEU A 49 8.87 21.60 23.66
N VAL A 50 9.04 20.86 22.57
CA VAL A 50 9.27 19.41 22.57
C VAL A 50 10.54 19.08 23.34
N LEU A 51 11.63 19.81 23.13
CA LEU A 51 12.89 19.56 23.85
C LEU A 51 12.75 19.80 25.37
N LEU A 52 11.95 20.79 25.79
CA LEU A 52 11.71 21.06 27.20
C LEU A 52 10.80 20.01 27.86
N MET A 53 9.82 19.49 27.12
CA MET A 53 8.84 18.51 27.63
C MET A 53 9.32 17.05 27.49
N HIS A 54 10.21 16.77 26.56
CA HIS A 54 10.66 15.43 26.25
C HIS A 54 11.73 14.96 27.24
N ASP A 55 11.36 14.06 28.13
CA ASP A 55 12.30 13.41 29.04
C ASP A 55 13.02 12.25 28.33
N SER A 56 14.22 12.54 27.79
CA SER A 56 15.05 11.55 27.09
C SER A 56 15.52 10.40 27.99
N LYS A 57 15.34 10.47 29.31
CA LYS A 57 15.71 9.41 30.25
C LYS A 57 14.65 8.32 30.36
N LYS A 58 13.42 8.58 29.89
CA LYS A 58 12.34 7.60 29.88
C LYS A 58 12.44 6.73 28.62
N PRO A 59 12.49 5.40 28.75
CA PRO A 59 12.54 4.52 27.58
C PRO A 59 11.22 4.61 26.79
N LEU A 60 11.32 4.96 25.49
CA LEU A 60 10.17 4.91 24.58
C LEU A 60 9.99 3.48 24.08
N HIS A 61 9.32 2.65 24.89
CA HIS A 61 9.05 1.24 24.57
C HIS A 61 8.35 1.07 23.21
N TYR A 62 7.46 1.99 22.84
CA TYR A 62 6.71 1.99 21.58
C TYR A 62 7.54 2.33 20.34
N LEU A 63 8.76 2.83 20.49
CA LEU A 63 9.68 3.09 19.38
C LEU A 63 10.90 2.15 19.43
N SER A 64 10.82 1.08 20.23
CA SER A 64 11.92 0.15 20.45
C SER A 64 11.58 -1.25 19.96
N GLY A 65 12.60 -2.00 19.54
CA GLY A 65 12.45 -3.38 19.05
C GLY A 65 11.55 -3.47 17.81
N ASN A 66 10.60 -4.41 17.82
CA ASN A 66 9.68 -4.66 16.71
C ASN A 66 8.65 -3.54 16.46
N PHE A 67 8.58 -2.53 17.34
CA PHE A 67 7.71 -1.37 17.18
C PHE A 67 8.46 -0.15 16.63
N ALA A 68 9.78 -0.27 16.42
CA ALA A 68 10.54 0.81 15.82
C ALA A 68 10.09 1.02 14.36
N PRO A 69 10.03 2.28 13.89
CA PRO A 69 9.71 2.57 12.51
C PRO A 69 10.78 1.96 11.59
N VAL A 70 10.34 1.30 10.52
CA VAL A 70 11.24 0.82 9.47
C VAL A 70 11.69 2.04 8.67
N PRO A 71 13.00 2.34 8.59
CA PRO A 71 13.51 3.60 8.00
C PRO A 71 13.29 3.70 6.50
N HIS A 72 13.03 2.57 5.84
CA HIS A 72 12.78 2.49 4.41
C HIS A 72 11.51 1.67 4.16
N GLU A 73 10.69 2.12 3.22
CA GLU A 73 9.59 1.29 2.73
C GLU A 73 10.16 0.04 2.07
N THR A 74 9.58 -1.11 2.40
CA THR A 74 10.04 -2.39 1.84
C THR A 74 9.51 -2.50 0.41
N PRO A 75 10.37 -2.54 -0.62
CA PRO A 75 9.91 -2.69 -2.00
C PRO A 75 9.25 -4.06 -2.18
N PRO A 76 8.39 -4.23 -3.20
CA PRO A 76 7.79 -5.53 -3.49
C PRO A 76 8.90 -6.58 -3.71
N CYS A 77 8.93 -7.59 -2.84
CA CYS A 77 9.90 -8.69 -2.92
C CYS A 77 9.18 -9.95 -3.43
N PRO A 78 9.43 -10.40 -4.67
CA PRO A 78 8.94 -11.69 -5.12
C PRO A 78 9.64 -12.84 -4.37
N ASP A 79 8.98 -13.99 -4.31
CA ASP A 79 9.56 -15.27 -3.91
C ASP A 79 10.19 -15.33 -2.50
N LEU A 80 9.40 -14.92 -1.50
CA LEU A 80 9.80 -15.03 -0.09
C LEU A 80 10.08 -16.52 0.25
N PRO A 81 11.20 -16.86 0.91
CA PRO A 81 11.54 -18.25 1.20
C PRO A 81 10.51 -18.89 2.11
N VAL A 82 9.83 -19.92 1.60
CA VAL A 82 8.82 -20.69 2.32
C VAL A 82 9.45 -21.95 2.89
N ARG A 83 9.20 -22.22 4.17
CA ARG A 83 9.44 -23.55 4.76
C ARG A 83 8.14 -24.33 4.76
N GLY A 84 8.18 -25.58 4.30
CA GLY A 84 7.00 -26.43 4.11
C GLY A 84 6.29 -26.17 2.78
N THR A 85 5.06 -26.65 2.66
CA THR A 85 4.26 -26.51 1.43
C THR A 85 3.19 -25.45 1.67
N LEU A 86 3.29 -24.30 0.99
CA LEU A 86 2.14 -23.41 0.86
C LEU A 86 1.06 -24.17 0.07
N PRO A 87 -0.17 -24.33 0.59
CA PRO A 87 -1.23 -24.97 -0.17
C PRO A 87 -1.47 -24.12 -1.43
N VAL A 88 -1.10 -24.67 -2.59
CA VAL A 88 -1.46 -24.10 -3.88
C VAL A 88 -2.97 -24.09 -3.96
N SER A 89 -3.54 -22.90 -3.77
CA SER A 89 -4.90 -22.49 -4.04
C SER A 89 -5.92 -23.63 -4.06
N PHE A 90 -6.68 -23.79 -2.97
CA PHE A 90 -8.00 -24.39 -3.12
C PHE A 90 -8.81 -23.39 -3.94
N SER A 91 -8.75 -23.52 -5.27
CA SER A 91 -9.47 -22.62 -6.15
C SER A 91 -10.96 -22.68 -5.76
N PRO A 92 -11.62 -21.55 -5.48
CA PRO A 92 -13.05 -21.57 -5.16
C PRO A 92 -13.86 -22.21 -6.29
N PHE A 93 -13.32 -22.19 -7.52
CA PHE A 93 -13.86 -22.91 -8.66
C PHE A 93 -13.78 -24.44 -8.50
N LEU A 94 -12.68 -24.98 -7.97
CA LEU A 94 -12.54 -26.42 -7.70
C LEU A 94 -13.47 -26.87 -6.55
N LEU A 95 -13.65 -26.04 -5.52
CA LEU A 95 -14.61 -26.29 -4.45
C LEU A 95 -16.05 -26.29 -4.96
N LEU A 96 -16.39 -25.32 -5.81
CA LEU A 96 -17.72 -25.22 -6.41
C LEU A 96 -17.99 -26.42 -7.33
N LEU A 97 -17.00 -26.82 -8.13
CA LEU A 97 -17.08 -28.02 -8.96
C LEU A 97 -17.31 -29.26 -8.08
N LEU A 98 -16.55 -29.42 -7.00
CA LEU A 98 -16.76 -30.53 -6.07
C LEU A 98 -18.18 -30.51 -5.50
N LEU A 99 -18.68 -29.38 -4.99
CA LEU A 99 -20.02 -29.28 -4.40
C LEU A 99 -21.15 -29.52 -5.40
N LEU A 100 -20.99 -29.11 -6.66
CA LEU A 100 -22.00 -29.34 -7.71
C LEU A 100 -22.05 -30.80 -8.15
N PHE A 101 -20.91 -31.48 -8.21
CA PHE A 101 -20.83 -32.84 -8.76
C PHE A 101 -20.83 -33.94 -7.69
N LEU A 102 -20.53 -33.62 -6.42
CA LEU A 102 -20.58 -34.56 -5.29
C LEU A 102 -21.94 -35.27 -5.13
N PRO A 103 -23.11 -34.58 -5.17
CA PRO A 103 -24.39 -35.27 -5.04
C PRO A 103 -24.68 -36.22 -6.21
N SER A 104 -24.29 -35.84 -7.44
CA SER A 104 -24.42 -36.70 -8.62
C SER A 104 -23.51 -37.93 -8.53
N LEU A 105 -22.28 -37.76 -8.04
CA LEU A 105 -21.35 -38.87 -7.83
C LEU A 105 -21.87 -39.85 -6.76
N ILE A 106 -22.42 -39.34 -5.65
CA ILE A 106 -23.04 -40.17 -4.60
C ILE A 106 -24.27 -40.92 -5.14
N ALA A 107 -25.10 -40.25 -5.95
CA ALA A 107 -26.28 -40.87 -6.56
C ALA A 107 -25.92 -41.95 -7.60
N PHE A 108 -24.78 -41.83 -8.28
CA PHE A 108 -24.31 -42.81 -9.27
C PHE A 108 -23.46 -43.94 -8.67
N ALA A 109 -22.91 -43.77 -7.47
CA ALA A 109 -22.12 -44.79 -6.77
C ALA A 109 -22.76 -46.20 -6.70
N PRO A 110 -24.08 -46.38 -6.44
CA PRO A 110 -24.70 -47.70 -6.41
C PRO A 110 -24.89 -48.34 -7.80
N TYR A 111 -24.73 -47.57 -8.89
CA TYR A 111 -24.87 -48.08 -10.27
C TYR A 111 -23.53 -48.51 -10.88
N LEU A 112 -22.43 -48.35 -10.15
CA LEU A 112 -21.07 -48.72 -10.54
C LEU A 112 -20.57 -49.99 -9.84
N ALA A 113 -21.43 -50.62 -9.01
CA ALA A 113 -21.17 -51.87 -8.29
C ALA A 113 -21.72 -53.10 -9.02
#